data_AF-A0A7X3K265-F1
#
_entry.id   AF-A0A7X3K265-F1
#
_cell.length_a   1.000
_cell.length_b   1.000
_cell.length_c   1.000
_cell.angle_alpha   90.00
_cell.angle_beta   90.00
_cell.angle_gamma   90.00
#
_symmetry.space_group_name_H-M   'P 1'
#
loop_
_entity.id
_entity.type
_entity.pdbx_description
1 polymer ?
#
loop_
_entity_poly.entity_id
_entity_poly.type
_entity_poly.pdbx_seq_one_letter_code
_entity_poly.pdbx_strand_id
1 'polypeptide(L)' 'MRVNVFISESIGGEPPQLLILSLEPEAAIPHRLQHLEWRHFATTMTDDKLLGASSAQVESALAKDGYALVSPTG' A
#
# COMPACT_ATOMS: atom_id res chain seq x y z
N MET A 1 -1.78 4.08 12.96
CA MET A 1 -1.51 2.62 12.98
C MET A 1 -0.18 2.30 12.30
N ARG A 2 0.49 1.17 12.59
CA ARG A 2 1.69 0.73 11.83
C ARG A 2 1.27 -0.22 10.70
N VAL A 3 1.81 0.00 9.51
CA VAL A 3 1.45 -0.67 8.26
C VAL A 3 2.69 -1.10 7.49
N ASN A 4 2.55 -2.17 6.71
CA ASN A 4 3.52 -2.57 5.71
C ASN A 4 3.20 -1.89 4.38
N VAL A 5 4.23 -1.34 3.77
CA VAL A 5 4.17 -0.69 2.47
C VAL A 5 4.92 -1.56 1.50
N PHE A 6 4.24 -1.91 0.42
CA PHE A 6 4.78 -2.64 -0.71
C PHE A 6 4.75 -1.72 -1.92
N ILE A 7 5.75 -1.84 -2.79
CA ILE A 7 5.83 -1.11 -4.04
C ILE A 7 5.72 -2.10 -5.20
N SER A 8 4.91 -1.78 -6.19
CA SER A 8 4.85 -2.56 -7.43
C SER A 8 6.06 -2.24 -8.30
N GLU A 9 6.53 -3.23 -9.07
CA GLU A 9 7.51 -2.94 -10.11
C GLU A 9 6.91 -2.00 -11.17
N SER A 10 7.63 -0.93 -11.53
CA SER A 10 7.24 -0.03 -12.62
C SER A 10 7.49 -0.71 -13.95
N ILE A 11 6.42 -1.20 -14.59
CA ILE A 11 6.49 -1.80 -15.92
C ILE A 11 6.17 -0.72 -16.95
N GLY A 12 7.07 -0.49 -17.91
CA GLY A 12 6.73 0.29 -19.12
C GLY A 12 6.47 1.79 -18.94
N GLY A 13 7.01 2.43 -17.89
CA GLY A 13 6.87 3.89 -17.69
C GLY A 13 5.62 4.30 -16.91
N GLU A 14 4.85 3.35 -16.39
CA GLU A 14 3.80 3.64 -15.42
C GLU A 14 4.40 3.96 -14.03
N PRO A 15 3.84 4.95 -13.31
CA PRO A 15 4.31 5.27 -11.97
C PRO A 15 4.11 4.05 -11.06
N PRO A 16 5.10 3.73 -10.20
CA PRO A 16 4.98 2.59 -9.30
C PRO A 16 3.79 2.80 -8.37
N GLN A 17 3.08 1.74 -8.00
CA GLN A 17 1.98 1.82 -7.04
C GLN A 17 2.46 1.40 -5.66
N LEU A 18 1.94 2.03 -4.63
CA LEU A 18 2.17 1.65 -3.24
C LEU A 18 0.94 0.92 -2.71
N LEU A 19 1.15 -0.32 -2.30
CA LEU A 19 0.17 -1.14 -1.61
C LEU A 19 0.47 -1.13 -0.13
N ILE A 20 -0.50 -0.69 0.65
CA ILE A 20 -0.42 -0.59 2.09
C ILE A 20 -1.27 -1.71 2.68
N LEU A 21 -0.68 -2.50 3.54
CA LEU A 21 -1.31 -3.59 4.28
C LEU A 21 -1.17 -3.35 5.78
N SER A 22 -2.18 -3.76 6.54
CA SER A 22 -2.05 -3.86 7.99
C SER A 22 -0.94 -4.85 8.37
N LEU A 23 -0.43 -4.75 9.59
CA LEU A 23 0.52 -5.73 10.12
C LEU A 23 -0.13 -7.03 10.60
N GLU A 24 -1.45 -7.12 10.49
CA GLU A 24 -2.22 -8.27 10.93
C GLU A 24 -1.97 -9.46 9.99
N PRO A 25 -1.96 -10.69 10.50
CA PRO A 25 -1.71 -11.90 9.70
C PRO A 25 -2.78 -12.13 8.62
N GLU A 26 -3.95 -11.50 8.75
CA GLU A 26 -5.03 -11.54 7.76
C GLU A 26 -4.81 -10.55 6.60
N ALA A 27 -3.86 -9.63 6.72
CA ALA A 27 -3.55 -8.65 5.70
C ALA A 27 -2.71 -9.30 4.58
N ALA A 28 -3.40 -9.76 3.54
CA ALA A 28 -2.80 -10.35 2.36
C ALA A 28 -3.02 -9.48 1.12
N ILE A 29 -2.11 -9.60 0.15
CA ILE A 29 -2.27 -8.95 -1.15
C ILE A 29 -3.49 -9.58 -1.85
N PRO A 30 -4.53 -8.78 -2.17
CA PRO A 30 -5.76 -9.29 -2.76
C PRO A 30 -5.49 -9.93 -4.12
N HIS A 31 -6.24 -10.98 -4.47
CA HIS A 31 -6.00 -11.76 -5.70
C HIS A 31 -5.98 -10.92 -6.98
N ARG A 32 -6.77 -9.84 -7.02
CA ARG A 32 -6.77 -8.89 -8.15
C ARG A 32 -5.46 -8.14 -8.32
N LEU A 33 -4.62 -8.02 -7.29
CA LEU A 33 -3.32 -7.36 -7.34
C LEU A 33 -2.14 -8.34 -7.42
N GLN A 34 -2.37 -9.66 -7.28
CA GLN A 34 -1.32 -10.68 -7.36
C GLN A 34 -0.70 -10.84 -8.75
N HIS A 35 -1.29 -10.22 -9.78
CA HIS A 35 -0.70 -10.16 -11.11
C HIS A 35 0.50 -9.21 -11.20
N LEU A 36 0.67 -8.32 -10.21
CA LEU A 36 1.82 -7.43 -10.08
C LEU A 36 2.85 -8.04 -9.13
N GLU A 37 4.13 -7.84 -9.43
CA GLU A 37 5.20 -8.15 -8.48
C GLU A 37 5.29 -7.05 -7.42
N TRP A 38 4.98 -7.42 -6.18
CA TRP A 38 5.05 -6.53 -5.03
C TRP A 38 6.33 -6.79 -4.25
N ARG A 39 7.09 -5.74 -3.97
CA ARG A 39 8.25 -5.79 -3.09
C ARG A 39 7.97 -5.03 -1.82
N HIS A 40 8.35 -5.60 -0.68
CA HIS A 40 8.30 -4.85 0.57
C HIS A 40 9.22 -3.63 0.46
N PHE A 41 8.63 -2.46 0.69
CA PHE A 41 9.30 -1.17 0.57
C PHE A 41 9.71 -0.65 1.95
N ALA A 42 8.73 -0.57 2.87
CA ALA A 42 8.95 -0.09 4.22
C ALA A 42 7.85 -0.56 5.17
N THR A 43 8.11 -0.49 6.47
CA THR A 43 7.07 -0.61 7.50
C THR A 43 7.03 0.71 8.25
N THR A 44 5.94 1.48 8.11
CA THR A 44 5.83 2.82 8.71
C THR A 44 4.44 3.06 9.32
N MET A 45 4.22 4.25 9.85
CA MET A 45 2.94 4.69 10.38
C MET A 45 2.02 5.19 9.25
N THR A 46 0.72 5.05 9.41
CA THR A 46 -0.30 5.55 8.46
C THR A 46 -0.25 7.06 8.24
N ASP A 47 0.39 7.82 9.12
CA ASP A 47 0.55 9.27 9.01
C ASP A 47 1.88 9.69 8.31
N ASP A 48 2.67 8.70 7.88
CA ASP A 48 3.95 8.97 7.25
C ASP A 48 3.76 9.54 5.83
N LYS A 49 4.55 10.57 5.52
CA LYS A 49 4.53 11.23 4.20
C LYS A 49 4.95 10.28 3.07
N LEU A 50 5.66 9.20 3.38
CA LEU A 50 6.02 8.16 2.41
C LEU A 50 4.81 7.53 1.73
N LEU A 51 3.62 7.56 2.36
CA LEU A 51 2.41 6.98 1.79
C LEU A 51 1.79 7.87 0.70
N GLY A 52 2.16 9.15 0.60
CA GLY A 52 1.56 10.09 -0.36
C GLY A 52 0.04 10.29 -0.16
N ALA A 53 -0.51 9.82 0.95
CA ALA A 53 -1.93 9.85 1.27
C ALA A 53 -2.14 10.18 2.76
N SER A 54 -3.30 10.74 3.09
CA SER A 54 -3.66 11.02 4.48
C SER A 54 -3.92 9.73 5.25
N SER A 55 -3.49 9.68 6.50
CA SER A 55 -3.76 8.58 7.45
C SER A 55 -5.23 8.15 7.45
N ALA A 56 -6.15 9.11 7.50
CA ALA A 56 -7.59 8.83 7.44
C ALA A 56 -8.04 8.09 6.15
N GLN A 57 -7.45 8.38 5.00
CA GLN A 57 -7.78 7.70 3.74
C GLN A 57 -7.25 6.27 3.74
N VAL A 58 -6.01 6.08 4.20
CA VAL A 58 -5.36 4.78 4.31
C VAL A 58 -6.13 3.89 5.30
N GLU A 59 -6.47 4.41 6.48
CA GLU A 59 -7.24 3.67 7.49
C GLU A 59 -8.65 3.34 7.01
N SER A 60 -9.31 4.26 6.29
CA SER A 60 -10.64 4.00 5.71
C SER A 60 -10.59 2.91 4.63
N ALA A 61 -9.57 2.91 3.77
CA ALA A 61 -9.39 1.89 2.74
C ALA A 61 -9.05 0.52 3.37
N LEU A 62 -8.17 0.50 4.37
CA LEU A 62 -7.84 -0.71 5.11
C LEU A 62 -9.07 -1.30 5.81
N ALA A 63 -9.91 -0.46 6.43
CA ALA A 63 -11.14 -0.91 7.08
C ALA A 63 -12.21 -1.44 6.10
N LYS A 64 -12.25 -0.89 4.88
CA LYS A 64 -13.26 -1.23 3.88
C LYS A 64 -12.87 -2.41 2.99
N ASP A 65 -11.63 -2.40 2.52
CA ASP A 65 -11.13 -3.31 1.49
C ASP A 65 -10.03 -4.26 2.03
N GLY A 66 -9.51 -4.04 3.24
CA GLY A 66 -8.42 -4.82 3.84
C GLY A 66 -7.02 -4.39 3.39
N TYR A 67 -6.93 -3.43 2.47
CA TYR A 67 -5.70 -2.86 1.92
C TYR A 67 -5.95 -1.41 1.47
N ALA A 68 -4.89 -0.61 1.35
CA ALA A 68 -4.97 0.68 0.67
C ALA A 68 -4.01 0.70 -0.52
N LEU A 69 -4.49 1.14 -1.67
CA LEU A 69 -3.68 1.32 -2.87
C LEU A 69 -3.53 2.82 -3.12
N VAL A 70 -2.29 3.31 -3.11
CA VAL A 70 -1.98 4.73 -3.28
C VAL A 70 -0.92 4.88 -4.36
N SER A 71 -1.05 5.93 -5.15
CA SER A 71 0.00 6.31 -6.10
C SER A 71 0.96 7.26 -5.37
N PRO A 72 2.27 7.03 -5.41
CA PRO A 72 3.26 7.98 -4.91
C PRO A 72 3.13 9.26 -5.74
N THR A 73 2.49 10.26 -5.15
CA THR A 73 2.48 11.64 -5.67
C THR A 73 3.83 12.26 -5.29
N GLY A 74 4.78 12.17 -6.24
CA GLY A 74 6.00 12.97 -6.22
C GLY A 74 5.71 14.44 -6.47
#